data_AF-A0A1G6F668-F1
#
_entry.id   AF-A0A1G6F668-F1
#
_cell.length_a   1.000
_cell.length_b   1.000
_cell.length_c   1.000
_cell.angle_alpha   90.00
_cell.angle_beta   90.00
_cell.angle_gamma   90.00
#
_symmetry.space_group_name_H-M   'P 1'
#
loop_
_entity.id
_entity.type
_entity.pdbx_description
1 polymer ?
#
loop_
_entity_poly.entity_id
_entity_poly.type
_entity_poly.pdbx_seq_one_letter_code
_entity_poly.pdbx_strand_id
1 'polypeptide(L)'
;MEKASWIEAPMVAECFMNLECKYLWEKEIVQGDDDVMICLEVVGGHIEKDYIEDMFGDKGILYNVHYPINPENVKEKGCDYVAAFCILSDFGTHDNLKVGGPGCVGTIPKYRKKGIGLEMVRRATNILKKEKYDISWIHYTHIENWYKKLGYETVLKWNADGIVY
;
A
#
# COMPACT_ATOMS: atom_id res chain seq x y z
N MET A 1 -26.44 15.33 -7.38
CA MET A 1 -25.56 16.51 -7.28
C MET A 1 -26.11 17.40 -6.18
N GLU A 2 -25.34 17.60 -5.13
CA GLU A 2 -25.69 18.44 -3.99
C GLU A 2 -24.90 19.76 -4.02
N LYS A 3 -25.28 20.72 -3.18
CA LYS A 3 -24.59 22.02 -3.11
C LYS A 3 -23.52 21.99 -2.04
N ALA A 4 -22.32 22.40 -2.42
CA ALA A 4 -21.25 22.75 -1.49
C ALA A 4 -21.66 23.90 -0.54
N SER A 5 -21.03 23.93 0.63
CA SER A 5 -21.26 24.88 1.73
C SER A 5 -20.33 26.10 1.70
N TRP A 6 -19.13 25.96 1.15
CA TRP A 6 -18.08 26.99 1.17
C TRP A 6 -17.65 27.48 -0.22
N ILE A 7 -17.90 26.71 -1.28
CA ILE A 7 -17.61 27.09 -2.67
C ILE A 7 -18.82 26.89 -3.59
N GLU A 8 -18.81 27.55 -4.76
CA GLU A 8 -19.81 27.34 -5.81
C GLU A 8 -19.39 26.16 -6.70
N ALA A 9 -19.45 24.95 -6.15
CA ALA A 9 -19.19 23.70 -6.87
C ALA A 9 -20.21 22.62 -6.49
N PRO A 10 -20.53 21.68 -7.40
CA PRO A 10 -21.41 20.58 -7.07
C PRO A 10 -20.67 19.52 -6.22
N MET A 11 -21.40 18.88 -5.32
CA MET A 11 -20.99 17.66 -4.64
C MET A 11 -21.64 16.45 -5.29
N VAL A 12 -20.93 15.33 -5.31
CA VAL A 12 -21.43 14.05 -5.81
C VAL A 12 -22.16 13.36 -4.67
N ALA A 13 -23.45 13.08 -4.85
CA ALA A 13 -24.33 12.59 -3.77
C ALA A 13 -24.02 11.13 -3.42
N GLU A 14 -23.47 10.38 -4.37
CA GLU A 14 -23.10 8.98 -4.25
C GLU A 14 -21.73 8.79 -3.58
N CYS A 15 -20.99 9.87 -3.33
CA CYS A 15 -19.69 9.83 -2.67
C CYS A 15 -19.87 10.04 -1.16
N PHE A 16 -19.41 9.06 -0.38
CA PHE A 16 -19.36 9.15 1.09
C PHE A 16 -18.50 10.31 1.62
N MET A 17 -17.67 10.89 0.73
CA MET A 17 -16.85 12.05 1.01
C MET A 17 -16.80 13.00 -0.19
N ASN A 18 -16.93 14.29 0.07
CA ASN A 18 -16.68 15.37 -0.87
C ASN A 18 -15.68 16.37 -0.25
N LEU A 19 -14.63 16.72 -1.00
CA LEU A 19 -13.72 17.81 -0.62
C LEU A 19 -14.09 19.06 -1.40
N GLU A 20 -14.33 20.14 -0.67
CA GLU A 20 -14.50 21.46 -1.25
C GLU A 20 -13.15 22.11 -1.44
N CYS A 21 -12.80 22.32 -2.71
CA CYS A 21 -11.50 22.78 -3.12
C CYS A 21 -11.61 24.12 -3.86
N LYS A 22 -10.84 25.12 -3.43
CA LYS A 22 -10.60 26.32 -4.25
C LYS A 22 -9.46 26.05 -5.20
N TYR A 23 -9.68 26.37 -6.47
CA TYR A 23 -8.61 26.38 -7.45
C TYR A 23 -7.61 27.49 -7.14
N LEU A 24 -6.31 27.15 -7.10
CA LEU A 24 -5.25 28.12 -6.91
C LEU A 24 -4.54 28.42 -8.24
N TRP A 25 -4.03 27.39 -8.89
CA TRP A 25 -3.35 27.50 -10.18
C TRP A 25 -3.22 26.11 -10.83
N GLU A 26 -2.88 26.10 -12.12
CA GLU A 26 -2.49 24.91 -12.85
C GLU A 26 -1.23 25.19 -13.67
N LYS A 27 -0.47 24.13 -13.92
CA LYS A 27 0.79 24.20 -14.66
C LYS A 27 0.93 22.93 -15.49
N GLU A 28 1.24 23.06 -16.77
CA GLU A 28 1.65 21.91 -17.58
C GLU A 28 2.80 21.16 -16.89
N ILE A 29 2.71 19.84 -16.81
CA ILE A 29 3.73 19.04 -16.12
C ILE A 29 5.08 19.18 -16.85
N VAL A 30 5.04 19.20 -18.19
CA VAL A 30 6.13 19.57 -19.10
C VAL A 30 5.52 20.39 -20.23
N GLN A 31 6.28 21.30 -20.85
CA GLN A 31 5.77 22.16 -21.92
C GLN A 31 5.20 21.34 -23.10
N GLY A 32 3.95 21.64 -23.47
CA GLY A 32 3.22 20.99 -24.57
C GLY A 32 2.57 19.65 -24.21
N ASP A 33 2.45 19.35 -22.92
CA ASP A 33 1.76 18.17 -22.41
C ASP A 33 0.24 18.39 -22.41
N ASP A 34 -0.52 17.33 -22.69
CA ASP A 34 -1.99 17.36 -22.59
C ASP A 34 -2.46 17.31 -21.12
N ASP A 35 -1.55 16.97 -20.21
CA ASP A 35 -1.80 16.87 -18.76
C ASP A 35 -1.28 18.10 -17.99
N VAL A 36 -2.11 18.63 -17.10
CA VAL A 36 -1.74 19.73 -16.18
C VAL A 36 -1.73 19.25 -14.72
N MET A 37 -0.80 19.79 -13.94
CA MET A 37 -0.85 19.74 -12.48
C MET A 37 -1.71 20.89 -11.97
N ILE A 38 -2.80 20.56 -11.28
CA ILE A 38 -3.64 21.54 -10.60
C ILE A 38 -3.28 21.61 -9.11
N CYS A 39 -3.25 22.81 -8.56
CA CYS A 39 -3.15 23.05 -7.13
C CYS A 39 -4.46 23.58 -6.61
N LEU A 40 -4.94 22.90 -5.57
CA LEU A 40 -6.21 23.16 -4.94
C LEU A 40 -5.99 23.40 -3.45
N GLU A 41 -6.67 24.40 -2.89
CA GLU A 41 -6.79 24.60 -1.45
C GLU A 41 -8.06 23.91 -0.97
N VAL A 42 -7.95 22.95 -0.04
CA VAL A 42 -9.12 22.35 0.60
C VAL A 42 -9.67 23.33 1.64
N VAL A 43 -10.89 23.82 1.43
CA VAL A 43 -11.56 24.77 2.33
C VAL A 43 -12.66 24.12 3.16
N GLY A 44 -13.07 22.90 2.80
CA GLY A 44 -14.06 22.14 3.54
C GLY A 44 -14.09 20.68 3.12
N GLY A 45 -14.63 19.83 4.00
CA GLY A 45 -14.85 18.41 3.72
C GLY A 45 -16.19 17.97 4.26
N HIS A 46 -16.95 17.25 3.44
CA HIS A 46 -18.18 16.57 3.83
C HIS A 46 -17.87 15.09 3.87
N ILE A 47 -18.03 14.46 5.02
CA ILE A 47 -17.81 13.03 5.19
C ILE A 47 -19.01 12.47 5.91
N GLU A 48 -19.55 11.37 5.40
CA GLU A 48 -20.62 10.63 6.04
C GLU A 48 -20.22 10.23 7.46
N LYS A 49 -21.16 10.39 8.39
CA LYS A 49 -20.89 10.33 9.83
C LYS A 49 -20.33 8.98 10.27
N ASP A 50 -20.81 7.88 9.70
CA ASP A 50 -20.36 6.53 10.02
C ASP A 50 -18.90 6.27 9.60
N TYR A 51 -18.39 6.94 8.57
CA TYR A 51 -16.97 6.91 8.19
C TYR A 51 -16.09 7.76 9.11
N ILE A 52 -16.62 8.85 9.68
CA ILE A 52 -15.92 9.63 10.71
C ILE A 52 -15.82 8.85 12.02
N GLU A 53 -16.91 8.19 12.42
CA GLU A 53 -17.00 7.45 13.68
C GLU A 53 -16.19 6.15 13.65
N ASP A 54 -16.01 5.54 12.48
CA ASP A 54 -15.21 4.32 12.28
C ASP A 54 -13.86 4.59 11.59
N MET A 55 -13.20 5.69 11.95
CA MET A 55 -11.97 6.17 11.29
C MET A 55 -10.82 5.13 11.22
N PHE A 56 -10.79 4.16 12.14
CA PHE A 56 -9.73 3.14 12.24
C PHE A 56 -10.21 1.70 12.05
N GLY A 57 -11.50 1.48 11.77
CA GLY A 57 -12.07 0.15 11.53
C GLY A 57 -12.34 -0.11 10.05
N ASP A 58 -13.34 -0.92 9.77
CA ASP A 58 -13.63 -1.43 8.43
C ASP A 58 -14.07 -0.33 7.44
N LYS A 59 -14.57 0.81 7.95
CA LYS A 59 -14.95 1.99 7.17
C LYS A 59 -13.94 3.15 7.29
N GLY A 60 -12.78 2.90 7.90
CA GLY A 60 -11.76 3.92 8.10
C GLY A 60 -11.23 4.50 6.78
N ILE A 61 -11.08 5.82 6.73
CA ILE A 61 -10.51 6.52 5.57
C ILE A 61 -9.01 6.72 5.80
N LEU A 62 -8.17 6.00 5.05
CA LEU A 62 -6.73 6.22 5.04
C LEU A 62 -6.36 7.18 3.90
N TYR A 63 -6.04 8.44 4.23
CA TYR A 63 -5.39 9.33 3.26
C TYR A 63 -3.91 9.05 3.20
N ASN A 64 -3.44 8.71 2.01
CA ASN A 64 -2.01 8.67 1.76
C ASN A 64 -1.61 10.02 1.18
N VAL A 65 -1.18 10.96 2.03
CA VAL A 65 -0.52 12.20 1.58
C VAL A 65 0.86 11.78 1.09
N HIS A 66 0.90 11.42 -0.18
CA HIS A 66 1.96 10.58 -0.74
C HIS A 66 3.34 11.24 -0.77
N TYR A 67 3.43 12.57 -0.87
CA TYR A 67 4.70 13.30 -0.86
C TYR A 67 4.40 14.81 -0.85
N PRO A 68 4.91 15.63 0.10
CA PRO A 68 4.88 17.07 -0.04
C PRO A 68 5.83 17.46 -1.19
N ILE A 69 5.30 17.65 -2.38
CA ILE A 69 6.06 18.13 -3.55
C ILE A 69 5.92 19.63 -3.60
N ASN A 70 7.05 20.34 -3.71
CA ASN A 70 7.01 21.75 -4.06
C ASN A 70 6.53 21.87 -5.51
N PRO A 71 5.32 22.40 -5.74
CA PRO A 71 4.72 22.44 -7.06
C PRO A 71 5.54 23.22 -8.10
N GLU A 72 6.38 24.15 -7.66
CA GLU A 72 7.23 24.94 -8.56
C GLU A 72 8.32 24.10 -9.23
N ASN A 73 8.64 22.93 -8.66
CA ASN A 73 9.82 22.13 -9.02
C ASN A 73 9.49 20.73 -9.58
N VAL A 74 8.25 20.49 -10.03
CA VAL A 74 7.85 19.20 -10.60
C VAL A 74 8.54 19.01 -11.96
N LYS A 75 9.27 17.89 -12.12
CA LYS A 75 10.01 17.56 -13.35
C LYS A 75 9.62 16.22 -13.97
N GLU A 76 8.79 15.42 -13.30
CA GLU A 76 8.39 14.07 -13.75
C GLU A 76 6.88 13.84 -13.54
N LYS A 77 6.24 13.06 -14.44
CA LYS A 77 4.84 12.63 -14.31
C LYS A 77 4.67 11.69 -13.11
N GLY A 78 3.75 12.02 -12.21
CA GLY A 78 3.33 11.13 -11.13
C GLY A 78 2.40 10.04 -11.67
N CYS A 79 2.94 8.87 -12.02
CA CYS A 79 2.15 7.68 -12.29
C CYS A 79 2.50 6.61 -11.26
N ASP A 80 1.55 6.24 -10.42
CA ASP A 80 1.74 5.17 -9.46
C ASP A 80 1.70 3.80 -10.16
N TYR A 81 2.71 2.97 -9.85
CA TYR A 81 2.73 1.57 -10.24
C TYR A 81 3.06 0.72 -9.03
N VAL A 82 2.22 -0.29 -8.75
CA VAL A 82 2.53 -1.30 -7.74
C VAL A 82 3.70 -2.15 -8.23
N ALA A 83 4.92 -1.88 -7.75
CA ALA A 83 6.10 -2.61 -8.20
C ALA A 83 6.14 -4.06 -7.65
N ALA A 84 5.65 -4.25 -6.43
CA ALA A 84 5.57 -5.53 -5.74
C ALA A 84 4.43 -5.53 -4.71
N PHE A 85 3.94 -6.73 -4.37
CA PHE A 85 2.96 -6.93 -3.30
C PHE A 85 3.22 -8.25 -2.56
N CYS A 86 2.78 -8.32 -1.31
CA CYS A 86 2.64 -9.57 -0.55
C CYS A 86 1.41 -9.48 0.35
N ILE A 87 0.86 -10.62 0.72
CA ILE A 87 -0.22 -10.72 1.70
C ILE A 87 0.44 -11.08 3.03
N LEU A 88 0.15 -10.33 4.09
CA LEU A 88 0.57 -10.67 5.44
C LEU A 88 -0.57 -11.40 6.14
N SER A 89 -0.27 -12.55 6.73
CA SER A 89 -1.30 -13.40 7.35
C SER A 89 -0.90 -13.83 8.75
N ASP A 90 -1.90 -13.88 9.63
CA ASP A 90 -1.83 -14.58 10.91
C ASP A 90 -2.09 -16.08 10.65
N PHE A 91 -1.17 -16.94 11.07
CA PHE A 91 -1.30 -18.40 10.97
C PHE A 91 -1.69 -19.04 12.31
N GLY A 92 -1.97 -18.22 13.33
CA GLY A 92 -2.36 -18.66 14.66
C GLY A 92 -1.18 -18.97 15.57
N THR A 93 -1.43 -19.80 16.56
CA THR A 93 -0.46 -20.15 17.60
C THR A 93 -0.12 -21.63 17.53
N HIS A 94 1.16 -21.96 17.54
CA HIS A 94 1.67 -23.33 17.62
C HIS A 94 2.73 -23.41 18.71
N ASP A 95 2.60 -24.34 19.66
CA ASP A 95 3.51 -24.49 20.81
C ASP A 95 3.77 -23.18 21.58
N ASN A 96 2.71 -22.40 21.78
CA ASN A 96 2.73 -21.05 22.38
C ASN A 96 3.52 -19.99 21.60
N LEU A 97 3.91 -20.27 20.35
CA LEU A 97 4.52 -19.32 19.43
C LEU A 97 3.46 -18.79 18.47
N LYS A 98 3.31 -17.46 18.41
CA LYS A 98 2.46 -16.80 17.43
C LYS A 98 3.15 -16.78 16.08
N VAL A 99 2.52 -17.40 15.08
CA VAL A 99 3.08 -17.61 13.75
C VAL A 99 2.33 -16.75 12.75
N GLY A 100 3.06 -16.01 11.93
CA GLY A 100 2.50 -15.26 10.81
C GLY A 100 3.49 -15.27 9.66
N GLY A 101 3.13 -14.69 8.52
CA GLY A 101 4.07 -14.70 7.41
C GLY A 101 3.61 -14.01 6.14
N PRO A 102 4.55 -13.59 5.29
CA PRO A 102 4.24 -13.07 3.97
C PRO A 102 3.95 -14.21 2.97
N GLY A 103 2.75 -14.21 2.43
CA GLY A 103 2.29 -15.06 1.32
C GLY A 103 2.12 -14.29 0.02
N CYS A 104 1.87 -15.03 -1.08
CA CYS A 104 1.54 -14.48 -2.40
C CYS A 104 2.47 -13.35 -2.87
N VAL A 105 3.77 -13.50 -2.65
CA VAL A 105 4.78 -12.48 -2.98
C VAL A 105 4.92 -12.32 -4.49
N GLY A 106 4.58 -11.14 -5.00
CA GLY A 106 4.68 -10.78 -6.41
C GLY A 106 5.58 -9.57 -6.65
N THR A 107 6.31 -9.57 -7.77
CA THR A 107 7.01 -8.37 -8.29
C THR A 107 6.80 -8.31 -9.80
N ILE A 108 6.32 -7.16 -10.29
CA ILE A 108 6.07 -6.96 -11.72
C ILE A 108 7.38 -7.20 -12.50
N PRO A 109 7.36 -7.92 -13.63
CA PRO A 109 8.56 -8.30 -14.39
C PRO A 109 9.58 -7.18 -14.60
N LYS A 110 9.14 -5.97 -14.97
CA LYS A 110 10.02 -4.81 -15.22
C LYS A 110 10.81 -4.30 -13.99
N TYR A 111 10.38 -4.70 -12.78
CA TYR A 111 11.00 -4.30 -11.51
C TYR A 111 11.75 -5.45 -10.81
N ARG A 112 11.79 -6.66 -11.40
CA ARG A 112 12.51 -7.82 -10.83
C ARG A 112 14.03 -7.58 -10.82
N LYS A 113 14.74 -8.32 -9.97
CA LYS A 113 16.20 -8.27 -9.79
C LYS A 113 16.74 -6.93 -9.26
N LYS A 114 15.88 -6.03 -8.81
CA LYS A 114 16.24 -4.74 -8.18
C LYS A 114 16.17 -4.73 -6.65
N GLY A 115 15.98 -5.90 -6.03
CA GLY A 115 15.84 -6.04 -4.57
C GLY A 115 14.46 -5.66 -4.00
N ILE A 116 13.56 -5.08 -4.79
CA ILE A 116 12.25 -4.57 -4.34
C ILE A 116 11.41 -5.62 -3.61
N GLY A 117 11.23 -6.81 -4.19
CA GLY A 117 10.48 -7.88 -3.53
C GLY A 117 11.13 -8.35 -2.22
N LEU A 118 12.47 -8.34 -2.15
CA LEU A 118 13.21 -8.80 -0.97
C LEU A 118 13.04 -7.79 0.17
N GLU A 119 13.15 -6.50 -0.15
CA GLU A 119 12.89 -5.41 0.80
C GLU A 119 11.45 -5.42 1.30
N MET A 120 10.48 -5.71 0.44
CA MET A 120 9.09 -5.86 0.83
C MET A 120 8.88 -7.01 1.83
N VAL A 121 9.47 -8.19 1.58
CA VAL A 121 9.40 -9.33 2.52
C VAL A 121 10.10 -8.99 3.85
N ARG A 122 11.22 -8.27 3.81
CA ARG A 122 11.90 -7.77 5.01
C ARG A 122 10.98 -6.84 5.82
N ARG A 123 10.26 -5.94 5.15
CA ARG A 123 9.29 -5.04 5.79
C ARG A 123 8.11 -5.80 6.39
N ALA A 124 7.55 -6.76 5.67
CA ALA A 124 6.50 -7.63 6.19
C ALA A 124 6.96 -8.39 7.45
N THR A 125 8.18 -8.93 7.43
CA THR A 125 8.79 -9.60 8.59
C THR A 125 8.96 -8.64 9.78
N ASN A 126 9.34 -7.37 9.52
CA ASN A 126 9.43 -6.36 10.57
C ASN A 126 8.07 -5.95 11.15
N ILE A 127 7.01 -5.98 10.36
CA ILE A 127 5.63 -5.75 10.84
C ILE A 127 5.26 -6.86 11.82
N LEU A 128 5.45 -8.12 11.45
CA LEU A 128 5.21 -9.27 12.34
C LEU A 128 5.99 -9.15 13.65
N LYS A 129 7.27 -8.78 13.58
CA LYS A 129 8.09 -8.55 14.78
C LYS A 129 7.53 -7.44 15.68
N LYS A 130 7.06 -6.33 15.10
CA LYS A 130 6.44 -5.23 15.86
C LYS A 130 5.13 -5.66 16.51
N GLU A 131 4.35 -6.48 15.80
CA GLU A 131 3.08 -7.07 16.25
C GLU A 131 3.24 -8.28 17.17
N LYS A 132 4.47 -8.53 17.67
CA LYS A 132 4.79 -9.58 18.64
C LYS A 132 4.50 -11.00 18.14
N TYR A 133 4.67 -11.22 16.84
CA TYR A 133 4.80 -12.59 16.33
C TYR A 133 6.18 -13.14 16.68
N ASP A 134 6.20 -14.42 17.04
CA ASP A 134 7.43 -15.14 17.38
C ASP A 134 8.11 -15.72 16.14
N ILE A 135 7.32 -16.17 15.16
CA ILE A 135 7.80 -16.81 13.93
C ILE A 135 7.24 -16.10 12.70
N SER A 136 8.13 -15.80 11.75
CA SER A 136 7.76 -15.47 10.38
C SER A 136 7.92 -16.71 9.48
N TRP A 137 6.82 -17.21 8.92
CA TRP A 137 6.75 -18.47 8.21
C TRP A 137 6.46 -18.29 6.72
N ILE A 138 7.17 -19.01 5.86
CA ILE A 138 6.85 -19.11 4.44
C ILE A 138 6.24 -20.49 4.20
N HIS A 139 4.96 -20.54 3.84
CA HIS A 139 4.23 -21.80 3.67
C HIS A 139 4.88 -22.71 2.63
N TYR A 140 4.92 -22.28 1.36
CA TYR A 140 5.46 -23.08 0.26
C TYR A 140 6.26 -22.17 -0.67
N THR A 141 7.45 -22.62 -1.06
CA THR A 141 8.25 -21.91 -2.04
C THR A 141 9.16 -22.85 -2.81
N HIS A 142 9.37 -22.56 -4.09
CA HIS A 142 10.38 -23.20 -4.94
C HIS A 142 11.66 -22.34 -5.06
N ILE A 143 11.70 -21.17 -4.39
CA ILE A 143 12.81 -20.21 -4.46
C ILE A 143 13.46 -19.98 -3.08
N GLU A 144 13.75 -21.06 -2.34
CA GLU A 144 14.29 -21.00 -0.96
C GLU A 144 15.53 -20.11 -0.83
N ASN A 145 16.44 -20.15 -1.82
CA ASN A 145 17.67 -19.35 -1.82
C ASN A 145 17.42 -17.84 -1.86
N TRP A 146 16.24 -17.43 -2.32
CA TRP A 146 15.84 -16.02 -2.31
C TRP A 146 15.46 -15.57 -0.90
N TYR A 147 14.68 -16.38 -0.17
CA TYR A 147 14.28 -16.09 1.22
C TYR A 147 15.44 -16.25 2.21
N LYS A 148 16.37 -17.18 1.98
CA LYS A 148 17.60 -17.36 2.77
C LYS A 148 18.44 -16.08 2.90
N LYS A 149 18.35 -15.17 1.93
CA LYS A 149 19.01 -13.84 2.00
C LYS A 149 18.51 -12.96 3.15
N LEU A 150 17.32 -13.24 3.68
CA LEU A 150 16.73 -12.55 4.83
C LEU A 150 16.86 -13.35 6.13
N GLY A 151 17.56 -14.49 6.11
CA GLY A 151 17.72 -15.36 7.27
C GLY A 151 16.61 -16.40 7.45
N TYR A 152 15.73 -16.60 6.46
CA TYR A 152 14.81 -17.74 6.50
C TYR A 152 15.57 -19.05 6.31
N GLU A 153 15.17 -20.07 7.06
CA GLU A 153 15.76 -21.40 6.97
C GLU A 153 14.76 -22.40 6.39
N THR A 154 15.25 -23.33 5.57
CA THR A 154 14.41 -24.42 5.08
C THR A 154 14.28 -25.46 6.18
N VAL A 155 13.07 -25.65 6.69
CA VAL A 155 12.77 -26.64 7.75
C VAL A 155 12.17 -27.94 7.21
N LEU A 156 11.63 -27.92 6.00
CA LEU A 156 11.05 -29.09 5.34
C LEU A 156 11.22 -28.97 3.83
N LYS A 157 11.59 -30.09 3.18
CA LYS A 157 11.52 -30.24 1.72
C LYS A 157 10.53 -31.35 1.39
N TRP A 158 9.76 -31.17 0.33
CA TRP A 158 8.91 -32.22 -0.23
C TRP A 158 9.03 -32.26 -1.74
N ASN A 159 8.61 -33.37 -2.34
CA ASN A 159 8.30 -33.51 -3.75
C ASN A 159 6.99 -34.31 -3.91
N ALA A 160 6.67 -34.74 -5.14
CA ALA A 160 5.46 -35.53 -5.41
C ALA A 160 5.44 -36.89 -4.68
N ASP A 161 6.60 -37.37 -4.25
CA ASP A 161 6.79 -38.67 -3.58
C ASP A 161 6.82 -38.55 -2.05
N GLY A 162 6.69 -37.33 -1.50
CA GLY A 162 6.66 -37.08 -0.05
C GLY A 162 7.77 -36.17 0.45
N ILE A 163 8.12 -36.31 1.74
CA ILE A 163 9.18 -35.52 2.39
C ILE A 163 10.56 -35.97 1.88
N VAL A 164 11.40 -35.01 1.51
CA VAL A 164 12.76 -35.23 1.04
C VAL A 164 13.73 -34.90 2.18
N TYR A 165 14.45 -35.92 2.67
CA TYR A 165 15.47 -35.80 3.71
C TYR A 165 16.83 -35.38 3.14
#